data_AF-A0A6P6N6T0-F1
#
_entry.id   AF-A0A6P6N6T0-F1
#
_cell.length_a   1.000
_cell.length_b   1.000
_cell.length_c   1.000
_cell.angle_alpha   90.00
_cell.angle_beta   90.00
_cell.angle_gamma   90.00
#
_symmetry.space_group_name_H-M   'P 1'
#
loop_
_entity.id
_entity.type
_entity.pdbx_description
1 polymer ?
#
loop_
_entity_poly.entity_id
_entity_poly.type
_entity_poly.pdbx_seq_one_letter_code
_entity_poly.pdbx_strand_id
1 'polypeptide(L)'
;MLNPDGVYLGNYRCSLMGFDLNRHWQDPSPWAHPTLHAVKQLIVQMNQDPKVSLEFYIDVHAHSTMMNGFMYGNVFEEEEIGQRQAVFPRLLCQNAPDFSLSSTSFNRDVVKAGTGRRFLGGLLDDTSYCYTLEVSFYSYLTAGSTSPVPYTEDGCILLFLLHWIITLLSKIYVWNLKFKVNQMLLEYVSQENTFFNFKTQCLIHT
;
A
#
# COMPACT_ATOMS: atom_id res chain seq x y z
N MET A 1 12.60 -1.48 -2.11
CA MET A 1 12.90 -1.99 -3.47
C MET A 1 13.00 -3.52 -3.43
N LEU A 2 12.16 -4.24 -4.19
CA LEU A 2 12.08 -5.73 -4.16
C LEU A 2 13.06 -6.39 -5.14
N ASN A 3 13.39 -5.70 -6.23
CA ASN A 3 14.16 -6.23 -7.34
C ASN A 3 15.36 -5.34 -7.68
N PRO A 4 16.32 -5.15 -6.75
CA PRO A 4 17.48 -4.30 -7.00
C PRO A 4 18.32 -4.78 -8.19
N ASP A 5 18.48 -6.11 -8.34
CA ASP A 5 19.27 -6.70 -9.43
C ASP A 5 18.63 -6.46 -10.79
N GLY A 6 17.31 -6.63 -10.89
CA GLY A 6 16.58 -6.35 -12.13
C GLY A 6 16.68 -4.88 -12.52
N VAL A 7 16.54 -3.97 -11.56
CA VAL A 7 16.68 -2.52 -11.81
C VAL A 7 18.08 -2.17 -12.30
N TYR A 8 19.12 -2.68 -11.65
CA TYR A 8 20.51 -2.42 -12.04
C TYR A 8 20.80 -2.87 -13.48
N LEU A 9 20.19 -3.97 -13.91
CA LEU A 9 20.36 -4.54 -15.26
C LEU A 9 19.39 -3.97 -16.31
N GLY A 10 18.49 -3.07 -15.92
CA GLY A 10 17.48 -2.51 -16.82
C GLY A 10 16.32 -3.45 -17.14
N ASN A 11 16.09 -4.48 -16.31
CA ASN A 11 14.92 -5.34 -16.45
C ASN A 11 13.65 -4.59 -16.01
N TYR A 12 12.65 -4.60 -16.89
CA TYR A 12 11.36 -3.95 -16.64
C TYR A 12 10.48 -4.73 -15.64
N ARG A 13 10.43 -6.07 -15.73
CA ARG A 13 9.43 -6.90 -15.02
C ARG A 13 10.02 -8.02 -14.17
N CYS A 14 11.15 -8.59 -14.62
CA CYS A 14 11.67 -9.82 -14.06
C CYS A 14 12.90 -9.59 -13.18
N SER A 15 13.13 -10.51 -12.25
CA SER A 15 14.40 -10.61 -11.52
C SER A 15 15.55 -10.97 -12.47
N LEU A 16 16.79 -10.94 -11.97
CA LEU A 16 17.97 -11.39 -12.71
C LEU A 16 17.79 -12.81 -13.29
N MET A 17 17.09 -13.69 -12.58
CA MET A 17 16.82 -15.07 -13.03
C MET A 17 15.60 -15.19 -13.97
N GLY A 18 14.97 -14.09 -14.35
CA GLY A 18 13.81 -14.09 -15.25
C GLY A 18 12.45 -14.31 -14.57
N PHE A 19 12.39 -14.33 -13.24
CA PHE A 19 11.13 -14.55 -12.50
C PHE A 19 10.33 -13.25 -12.30
N ASP A 20 9.01 -13.31 -12.52
CA ASP A 20 8.08 -12.27 -12.07
C ASP A 20 7.82 -12.45 -10.56
N LEU A 21 8.45 -11.62 -9.73
CA LEU A 21 8.36 -11.72 -8.27
C LEU A 21 6.91 -11.59 -7.77
N ASN A 22 6.05 -10.80 -8.44
CA ASN A 22 4.66 -10.62 -8.06
C ASN A 22 3.75 -11.78 -8.52
N ARG A 23 4.33 -12.94 -8.83
CA ARG A 23 3.63 -14.22 -9.05
C ARG A 23 4.07 -15.32 -8.10
N HIS A 24 5.05 -15.05 -7.23
CA HIS A 24 5.69 -16.04 -6.38
C HIS A 24 5.45 -15.81 -4.88
N TRP A 25 4.43 -15.03 -4.51
CA TRP A 25 4.10 -14.76 -3.09
C TRP A 25 3.65 -16.01 -2.33
N GLN A 26 3.03 -16.97 -3.01
CA GLN A 26 2.54 -18.21 -2.40
C GLN A 26 3.70 -19.04 -1.83
N ASP A 27 4.74 -19.28 -2.63
CA ASP A 27 5.91 -20.07 -2.23
C ASP A 27 7.22 -19.45 -2.74
N PRO A 28 7.73 -18.40 -2.08
CA PRO A 28 8.97 -17.78 -2.47
C PRO A 28 10.17 -18.61 -1.99
N SER A 29 10.97 -19.13 -2.93
CA SER A 29 12.25 -19.77 -2.60
C SER A 29 13.26 -18.77 -2.01
N PRO A 30 13.92 -19.08 -0.89
CA PRO A 30 14.98 -18.22 -0.32
C PRO A 30 16.21 -18.11 -1.22
N TRP A 31 16.40 -19.06 -2.15
CA TRP A 31 17.51 -19.03 -3.10
C TRP A 31 17.16 -18.28 -4.39
N ALA A 32 15.97 -18.53 -4.97
CA ALA A 32 15.56 -17.89 -6.23
C ALA A 32 14.92 -16.50 -6.03
N HIS A 33 14.27 -16.27 -4.89
CA HIS A 33 13.51 -15.06 -4.56
C HIS A 33 13.88 -14.52 -3.17
N PRO A 34 15.17 -14.27 -2.87
CA PRO A 34 15.64 -13.95 -1.52
C PRO A 34 14.95 -12.71 -0.92
N THR A 35 14.75 -11.67 -1.72
CA THR A 35 14.10 -10.42 -1.30
C THR A 35 12.62 -10.63 -0.96
N LEU A 36 11.90 -11.35 -1.82
CA LEU A 36 10.49 -11.67 -1.61
C LEU A 36 10.29 -12.57 -0.39
N HIS A 37 11.15 -13.58 -0.23
CA HIS A 37 11.14 -14.47 0.94
C HIS A 37 11.37 -13.67 2.24
N ALA A 38 12.39 -12.79 2.27
CA ALA A 38 12.68 -11.96 3.44
C ALA A 38 11.53 -11.00 3.80
N VAL A 39 10.92 -10.34 2.80
CA VAL A 39 9.77 -9.45 3.01
C VAL A 39 8.56 -10.22 3.53
N LYS A 40 8.27 -11.41 2.98
CA LYS A 40 7.18 -12.27 3.48
C LYS A 40 7.40 -12.65 4.94
N GLN A 41 8.61 -13.06 5.32
CA GLN A 41 8.93 -13.38 6.71
C GLN A 41 8.76 -12.17 7.63
N LEU A 42 9.19 -10.98 7.20
CA LEU A 42 9.02 -9.74 7.95
C LEU A 42 7.54 -9.41 8.18
N ILE A 43 6.71 -9.52 7.14
CA ILE A 43 5.26 -9.25 7.24
C ILE A 43 4.60 -10.23 8.21
N VAL A 44 4.93 -11.52 8.14
CA VAL A 44 4.41 -12.53 9.07
C VAL A 44 4.84 -12.24 10.50
N GLN A 45 6.11 -11.87 10.72
CA GLN A 45 6.61 -11.49 12.04
C GLN A 45 5.89 -10.26 12.59
N MET A 46 5.65 -9.23 11.77
CA MET A 46 4.90 -8.04 12.16
C MET A 46 3.45 -8.35 12.50
N ASN A 47 2.79 -9.24 11.75
CA ASN A 47 1.41 -9.65 12.04
C ASN A 47 1.29 -10.46 13.34
N GLN A 48 2.34 -11.19 13.71
CA GLN A 48 2.38 -12.01 14.93
C GLN A 48 2.82 -11.22 16.18
N ASP A 49 3.42 -10.04 16.02
CA ASP A 49 3.86 -9.21 17.14
C ASP A 49 2.67 -8.42 17.72
N PRO A 50 2.22 -8.70 18.96
CA PRO A 50 1.11 -7.99 19.58
C PRO A 50 1.37 -6.49 19.80
N LYS A 51 2.62 -6.03 19.67
CA LYS A 51 2.99 -4.62 19.78
C LYS A 51 2.85 -3.87 18.46
N VAL A 52 2.66 -4.57 17.34
CA VAL A 52 2.58 -4.00 16.00
C VAL A 52 1.17 -4.22 15.44
N SER A 53 0.54 -3.14 15.00
CA SER A 53 -0.74 -3.18 14.29
C SER A 53 -0.49 -3.02 12.80
N LEU A 54 -0.59 -4.11 12.03
CA LEU A 54 -0.43 -4.08 10.57
C LEU A 54 -1.77 -3.76 9.90
N GLU A 55 -2.11 -2.48 9.76
CA GLU A 55 -3.40 -2.07 9.17
C GLU A 55 -3.39 -2.03 7.63
N PHE A 56 -2.22 -1.76 7.04
CA PHE A 56 -2.09 -1.51 5.61
C PHE A 56 -0.91 -2.26 5.00
N TYR A 57 -1.16 -2.91 3.88
CA TYR A 57 -0.15 -3.38 2.94
C TYR A 57 -0.39 -2.72 1.58
N ILE A 58 0.62 -2.09 1.00
CA ILE A 58 0.52 -1.42 -0.30
C ILE A 58 1.66 -1.89 -1.19
N ASP A 59 1.31 -2.62 -2.25
CA ASP A 59 2.22 -3.07 -3.31
C ASP A 59 2.26 -2.01 -4.42
N VAL A 60 3.37 -1.29 -4.57
CA VAL A 60 3.46 -0.16 -5.50
C VAL A 60 4.07 -0.60 -6.82
N HIS A 61 3.36 -0.33 -7.91
CA HIS A 61 3.68 -0.69 -9.29
C HIS A 61 3.56 0.52 -10.21
N ALA A 62 4.21 0.42 -11.36
CA ALA A 62 4.07 1.36 -12.43
C ALA A 62 3.33 0.75 -13.62
N HIS A 63 2.45 1.54 -14.23
CA HIS A 63 1.49 1.10 -15.23
C HIS A 63 1.72 1.81 -16.56
N SER A 64 1.79 1.06 -17.66
CA SER A 64 2.22 1.56 -18.97
C SER A 64 1.12 2.11 -19.87
N THR A 65 -0.13 1.72 -19.65
CA THR A 65 -1.24 2.08 -20.56
C THR A 65 -2.21 3.09 -19.96
N MET A 66 -2.66 2.87 -18.73
CA MET A 66 -3.51 3.81 -18.00
C MET A 66 -2.72 5.01 -17.50
N MET A 67 -3.40 6.17 -17.50
CA MET A 67 -2.96 7.41 -16.90
C MET A 67 -3.37 7.46 -15.42
N ASN A 68 -2.78 8.40 -14.67
CA ASN A 68 -3.05 8.63 -13.23
C ASN A 68 -2.53 7.51 -12.32
N GLY A 69 -2.59 7.75 -11.01
CA GLY A 69 -2.47 6.73 -9.97
C GLY A 69 -3.82 6.11 -9.65
N PHE A 70 -3.89 4.80 -9.47
CA PHE A 70 -5.12 4.10 -9.08
C PHE A 70 -4.81 2.86 -8.27
N MET A 71 -5.81 2.35 -7.55
CA MET A 71 -5.62 1.22 -6.65
C MET A 71 -6.43 -0.01 -7.05
N TYR A 72 -5.86 -1.16 -6.78
CA TYR A 72 -6.57 -2.42 -6.73
C TYR A 72 -6.67 -2.92 -5.29
N GLY A 73 -7.88 -3.23 -4.83
CA GLY A 73 -8.10 -3.88 -3.53
C GLY A 73 -8.81 -5.23 -3.69
N ASN A 74 -9.08 -5.90 -2.58
CA ASN A 74 -9.77 -7.19 -2.58
C ASN A 74 -11.29 -7.00 -2.43
N VAL A 75 -12.07 -7.96 -2.94
CA VAL A 75 -13.50 -8.05 -2.64
C VAL A 75 -13.68 -8.83 -1.34
N PHE A 76 -14.39 -8.22 -0.40
CA PHE A 76 -14.79 -8.84 0.86
C PHE A 76 -16.25 -9.27 0.81
N GLU A 77 -16.61 -10.33 1.54
CA GLU A 77 -17.99 -10.80 1.66
C GLU A 77 -18.80 -9.89 2.59
N GLU A 78 -18.16 -9.38 3.64
CA GLU A 78 -18.74 -8.39 4.54
C GLU A 78 -18.68 -6.98 3.93
N GLU A 79 -19.86 -6.37 3.74
CA GLU A 79 -19.99 -5.05 3.15
C GLU A 79 -19.30 -3.97 3.99
N GLU A 80 -19.33 -4.08 5.32
CA GLU A 80 -18.69 -3.12 6.23
C GLU A 80 -17.17 -3.05 6.01
N ILE A 81 -16.51 -4.21 5.86
CA ILE A 81 -15.08 -4.30 5.56
C ILE A 81 -14.79 -3.69 4.19
N GLY A 82 -15.63 -3.98 3.19
CA GLY A 82 -15.54 -3.36 1.87
C GLY A 82 -15.66 -1.83 1.89
N GLN A 83 -16.59 -1.30 2.68
CA GLN A 83 -16.76 0.14 2.87
C GLN A 83 -15.55 0.78 3.55
N ARG A 84 -15.00 0.13 4.59
CA ARG A 84 -13.78 0.59 5.29
C ARG A 84 -12.57 0.60 4.35
N GLN A 85 -12.39 -0.44 3.54
CA GLN A 85 -11.33 -0.49 2.51
C GLN A 85 -11.46 0.67 1.51
N ALA A 86 -12.68 1.05 1.13
CA ALA A 86 -12.90 2.14 0.18
C ALA A 86 -12.59 3.54 0.73
N VAL A 87 -12.47 3.72 2.06
CA VAL A 87 -12.16 5.02 2.67
C VAL A 87 -10.79 5.52 2.23
N PHE A 88 -9.77 4.64 2.20
CA PHE A 88 -8.41 5.06 1.92
C PHE A 88 -8.21 5.56 0.47
N PRO A 89 -8.66 4.86 -0.58
CA PRO A 89 -8.65 5.39 -1.95
C PRO A 89 -9.46 6.68 -2.12
N ARG A 90 -10.59 6.84 -1.39
CA ARG A 90 -11.38 8.09 -1.42
C ARG A 90 -10.61 9.26 -0.82
N LEU A 91 -9.92 9.04 0.30
CA LEU A 91 -9.06 10.06 0.91
C LEU A 91 -7.88 10.42 -0.02
N LEU A 92 -7.27 9.44 -0.68
CA LEU A 92 -6.23 9.72 -1.68
C LEU A 92 -6.76 10.58 -2.82
N CYS A 93 -7.92 10.25 -3.38
CA CYS A 93 -8.54 11.05 -4.44
C CYS A 93 -8.80 12.51 -4.04
N GLN A 94 -9.09 12.77 -2.75
CA GLN A 94 -9.33 14.13 -2.26
C GLN A 94 -8.05 14.96 -2.08
N ASN A 95 -6.92 14.29 -1.82
CA ASN A 95 -5.67 14.95 -1.47
C ASN A 95 -4.66 14.94 -2.62
N ALA A 96 -4.75 13.95 -3.52
CA ALA A 96 -3.84 13.73 -4.62
C ALA A 96 -4.57 13.99 -5.96
N PRO A 97 -4.23 15.07 -6.69
CA PRO A 97 -4.93 15.46 -7.92
C PRO A 97 -4.67 14.51 -9.11
N ASP A 98 -3.63 13.69 -8.99
CA ASP A 98 -3.20 12.67 -9.93
C ASP A 98 -3.76 11.28 -9.61
N PHE A 99 -4.52 11.13 -8.52
CA PHE A 99 -5.18 9.87 -8.17
C PHE A 99 -6.58 9.78 -8.80
N SER A 100 -6.86 8.65 -9.45
CA SER A 100 -8.13 8.36 -10.11
C SER A 100 -8.95 7.35 -9.32
N LEU A 101 -9.97 7.83 -8.62
CA LEU A 101 -10.94 6.94 -7.97
C LEU A 101 -11.78 6.14 -8.99
N SER A 102 -12.05 6.70 -10.18
CA SER A 102 -12.79 6.01 -11.23
C SER A 102 -12.04 4.80 -11.80
N SER A 103 -10.71 4.83 -11.78
CA SER A 103 -9.86 3.72 -12.24
C SER A 103 -9.52 2.74 -11.11
N THR A 104 -9.88 3.05 -9.87
CA THR A 104 -9.70 2.16 -8.71
C THR A 104 -10.74 1.05 -8.75
N SER A 105 -10.29 -0.19 -8.59
CA SER A 105 -11.15 -1.38 -8.74
C SER A 105 -10.89 -2.43 -7.66
N PHE A 106 -11.95 -3.13 -7.27
CA PHE A 106 -11.89 -4.21 -6.29
C PHE A 106 -12.25 -5.51 -7.00
N ASN A 107 -11.37 -6.53 -6.95
CA ASN A 107 -11.59 -7.79 -7.66
C ASN A 107 -11.14 -9.03 -6.87
N ARG A 108 -11.64 -10.20 -7.29
CA ARG A 108 -11.32 -11.53 -6.73
C ARG A 108 -10.70 -12.47 -7.76
N ASP A 109 -10.02 -11.94 -8.77
CA ASP A 109 -9.54 -12.71 -9.92
C ASP A 109 -8.57 -13.83 -9.53
N VAL A 110 -8.85 -15.05 -10.00
CA VAL A 110 -8.05 -16.25 -9.70
C VAL A 110 -6.64 -16.14 -10.27
N VAL A 111 -6.50 -15.53 -11.46
CA VAL A 111 -5.19 -15.30 -12.11
C VAL A 111 -4.26 -14.43 -11.26
N LYS A 112 -4.83 -13.61 -10.37
CA LYS A 112 -4.08 -12.74 -9.47
C LYS A 112 -3.79 -13.38 -8.11
N ALA A 113 -4.19 -14.63 -7.86
CA ALA A 113 -3.99 -15.29 -6.57
C ALA A 113 -2.53 -15.30 -6.09
N GLY A 114 -1.57 -15.36 -7.02
CA GLY A 114 -0.13 -15.33 -6.73
C GLY A 114 0.47 -13.94 -6.49
N THR A 115 -0.33 -12.86 -6.53
CA THR A 115 0.16 -11.49 -6.24
C THR A 115 0.16 -11.18 -4.75
N GLY A 116 0.98 -10.21 -4.34
CA GLY A 116 1.12 -9.84 -2.93
C GLY A 116 -0.20 -9.47 -2.27
N ARG A 117 -0.95 -8.57 -2.92
CA ARG A 117 -2.30 -8.15 -2.49
C ARG A 117 -3.24 -9.34 -2.21
N ARG A 118 -3.24 -10.35 -3.07
CA ARG A 118 -4.19 -11.48 -3.00
C ARG A 118 -3.75 -12.53 -2.00
N PHE A 119 -2.46 -12.85 -2.00
CA PHE A 119 -1.91 -13.82 -1.08
C PHE A 119 -1.95 -13.28 0.37
N LEU A 120 -1.49 -12.05 0.59
CA LEU A 120 -1.48 -11.45 1.93
C LEU A 120 -2.88 -11.15 2.44
N GLY A 121 -3.82 -10.77 1.58
CA GLY A 121 -5.22 -10.56 1.98
C GLY A 121 -5.93 -11.83 2.45
N GLY A 122 -5.37 -13.02 2.24
CA GLY A 122 -5.87 -14.27 2.85
C GLY A 122 -4.98 -14.81 3.98
N LEU A 123 -3.82 -14.19 4.22
CA LEU A 123 -2.87 -14.59 5.27
C LEU A 123 -2.97 -13.68 6.51
N LEU A 124 -3.20 -12.39 6.28
CA LEU A 124 -3.35 -11.38 7.32
C LEU A 124 -4.78 -11.36 7.85
N ASP A 125 -4.95 -10.74 9.02
CA ASP A 125 -6.25 -10.61 9.67
C ASP A 125 -7.19 -9.69 8.87
N ASP A 126 -8.50 -9.81 9.09
CA ASP A 126 -9.53 -8.99 8.42
C ASP A 126 -9.43 -7.48 8.72
N THR A 127 -8.53 -7.09 9.62
CA THR A 127 -8.19 -5.70 9.94
C THR A 127 -7.09 -5.13 9.05
N SER A 128 -6.37 -5.97 8.30
CA SER A 128 -5.26 -5.60 7.42
C SER A 128 -5.71 -5.45 5.96
N TYR A 129 -5.76 -4.21 5.48
CA TYR A 129 -6.17 -3.94 4.10
C TYR A 129 -4.98 -4.01 3.14
N CYS A 130 -5.10 -4.88 2.13
CA CYS A 130 -4.09 -5.09 1.11
C CYS A 130 -4.46 -4.39 -0.20
N TYR A 131 -3.58 -3.53 -0.70
CA TYR A 131 -3.74 -2.79 -1.95
C TYR A 131 -2.58 -3.03 -2.91
N THR A 132 -2.86 -2.91 -4.20
CA THR A 132 -1.85 -2.65 -5.24
C THR A 132 -2.06 -1.23 -5.74
N LEU A 133 -1.08 -0.34 -5.58
CA LEU A 133 -1.09 1.00 -6.13
C LEU A 133 -0.37 0.97 -7.48
N GLU A 134 -1.07 1.30 -8.55
CA GLU A 134 -0.52 1.44 -9.89
C GLU A 134 -0.38 2.92 -10.22
N VAL A 135 0.77 3.31 -10.76
CA VAL A 135 1.06 4.71 -11.13
C VAL A 135 1.51 4.76 -12.58
N SER A 136 0.90 5.62 -13.39
CA SER A 136 1.25 5.72 -14.81
C SER A 136 2.73 6.09 -15.03
N PHE A 137 3.38 5.48 -16.04
CA PHE A 137 4.74 5.87 -16.45
C PHE A 137 4.82 7.23 -17.13
N TYR A 138 3.73 7.66 -17.76
CA TYR A 138 3.78 8.72 -18.76
C TYR A 138 3.19 10.02 -18.24
N SER A 139 1.90 10.00 -17.88
CA SER A 139 1.18 11.23 -17.55
C SER A 139 -0.02 11.00 -16.64
N TYR A 140 -0.44 12.08 -15.99
CA TYR A 140 -1.73 12.17 -15.32
C TYR A 140 -2.63 13.21 -15.99
N LEU A 141 -3.92 13.04 -15.76
CA LEU A 141 -4.97 13.98 -16.04
C LEU A 141 -5.45 14.57 -14.71
N THR A 142 -5.33 15.89 -14.59
CA THR A 142 -5.96 16.64 -13.49
C THR A 142 -7.48 16.61 -13.66
N ALA A 143 -8.22 16.54 -12.55
CA ALA A 143 -9.67 16.60 -12.56
C ALA A 143 -10.20 17.80 -13.37
N GLY A 144 -10.98 17.52 -14.42
CA GLY A 144 -11.54 18.53 -15.32
C GLY A 144 -10.64 18.96 -16.49
N SER A 145 -9.40 18.45 -16.58
CA SER A 145 -8.51 18.65 -17.72
C SER A 145 -8.54 17.43 -18.66
N THR A 146 -8.53 17.68 -19.97
CA THR A 146 -8.32 16.67 -21.00
C THR A 146 -6.87 16.59 -21.47
N SER A 147 -6.02 17.55 -21.06
CA SER A 147 -4.62 17.59 -21.44
C SER A 147 -3.78 16.77 -20.44
N PRO A 148 -3.06 15.73 -20.89
CA PRO A 148 -2.15 14.98 -20.04
C PRO A 148 -0.98 15.85 -19.63
N VAL A 149 -0.65 15.82 -18.34
CA VAL A 149 0.56 16.43 -17.78
C VAL A 149 1.59 15.31 -17.63
N PRO A 150 2.72 15.36 -18.37
CA PRO A 150 3.75 14.34 -18.25
C PRO A 150 4.45 14.46 -16.91
N TYR A 151 4.90 13.33 -16.39
CA TYR A 151 5.69 13.31 -15.16
C TYR A 151 7.13 13.73 -15.43
N THR A 152 7.67 14.58 -14.56
CA THR A 152 9.05 15.09 -14.65
C THR A 152 9.91 14.48 -13.53
N GLU A 153 11.24 14.53 -13.67
CA GLU A 153 12.18 14.02 -12.65
C GLU A 153 11.96 14.72 -11.28
N ASP A 154 11.69 16.02 -11.29
CA ASP A 154 11.38 16.81 -10.08
C ASP A 154 9.95 16.55 -9.55
N GLY A 155 9.05 16.11 -10.43
CA GLY A 155 7.66 15.76 -10.15
C GLY A 155 7.47 14.27 -9.91
N CYS A 156 8.47 13.59 -9.33
CA CYS A 156 8.43 12.14 -9.12
C CYS A 156 7.24 11.77 -8.21
N ILE A 157 6.16 11.32 -8.83
CA ILE A 157 4.84 11.08 -8.23
C ILE A 157 4.91 10.16 -7.03
N LEU A 158 5.79 9.16 -7.08
CA LEU A 158 5.99 8.23 -5.99
C LEU A 158 6.24 9.01 -4.70
N LEU A 159 7.07 10.06 -4.75
CA LEU A 159 7.30 10.92 -3.59
C LEU A 159 6.06 11.73 -3.18
N PHE A 160 5.25 12.23 -4.12
CA PHE A 160 4.04 13.01 -3.80
C PHE A 160 2.88 12.15 -3.28
N LEU A 161 2.57 11.04 -3.95
CA LEU A 161 1.58 10.07 -3.48
C LEU A 161 2.04 9.43 -2.17
N LEU A 162 3.31 9.05 -2.02
CA LEU A 162 3.81 8.55 -0.74
C LEU A 162 3.82 9.63 0.33
N HIS A 163 4.13 10.89 0.00
CA HIS A 163 3.99 12.01 0.93
C HIS A 163 2.55 12.16 1.39
N TRP A 164 1.57 12.07 0.50
CA TRP A 164 0.16 12.12 0.85
C TRP A 164 -0.29 10.89 1.63
N ILE A 165 0.17 9.69 1.30
CA ILE A 165 -0.07 8.46 2.06
C ILE A 165 0.49 8.62 3.48
N ILE A 166 1.74 9.05 3.63
CA ILE A 166 2.38 9.27 4.94
C ILE A 166 1.66 10.38 5.71
N THR A 167 1.24 11.45 5.03
CA THR A 167 0.50 12.56 5.64
C THR A 167 -0.91 12.13 6.06
N LEU A 168 -1.58 11.31 5.26
CA LEU A 168 -2.89 10.75 5.57
C LEU A 168 -2.81 9.73 6.68
N LEU A 169 -1.86 8.80 6.64
CA LEU A 169 -1.61 7.83 7.70
C LEU A 169 -1.25 8.55 8.99
N SER A 170 -0.35 9.55 8.98
CA SER A 170 -0.05 10.33 10.19
C SER A 170 -1.27 11.12 10.68
N LYS A 171 -2.11 11.66 9.80
CA LYS A 171 -3.38 12.29 10.20
C LYS A 171 -4.37 11.29 10.75
N ILE A 172 -4.55 10.12 10.15
CA ILE A 172 -5.46 9.04 10.61
C ILE A 172 -4.97 8.52 11.95
N TYR A 173 -3.67 8.26 12.10
CA TYR A 173 -3.08 7.87 13.38
C TYR A 173 -3.17 8.98 14.40
N VAL A 174 -2.97 10.26 14.05
CA VAL A 174 -3.16 11.40 14.97
C VAL A 174 -4.64 11.60 15.29
N TRP A 175 -5.56 11.27 14.39
CA TRP A 175 -7.00 11.41 14.60
C TRP A 175 -7.54 10.27 15.45
N ASN A 176 -7.12 9.03 15.17
CA ASN A 176 -7.33 7.87 16.03
C ASN A 176 -6.62 8.06 17.37
N LEU A 177 -5.42 8.63 17.41
CA LEU A 177 -4.73 8.96 18.65
C LEU A 177 -5.44 10.10 19.36
N LYS A 178 -5.97 11.13 18.70
CA LYS A 178 -6.79 12.19 19.35
C LYS A 178 -8.13 11.66 19.81
N PHE A 179 -8.75 10.74 19.09
CA PHE A 179 -9.99 10.08 19.46
C PHE A 179 -9.74 9.16 20.65
N LYS A 180 -8.69 8.34 20.59
CA LYS A 180 -8.24 7.43 21.64
C LYS A 180 -7.59 8.17 22.80
N VAL A 181 -7.05 9.38 22.62
CA VAL A 181 -6.60 10.31 23.67
C VAL A 181 -7.78 11.10 24.23
N ASN A 182 -8.84 11.40 23.49
CA ASN A 182 -10.06 11.98 24.06
C ASN A 182 -10.85 10.92 24.84
N GLN A 183 -10.88 9.68 24.33
CA GLN A 183 -11.43 8.51 25.01
C GLN A 183 -10.54 8.10 26.19
N MET A 184 -9.21 8.07 26.00
CA MET A 184 -8.27 7.90 27.11
C MET A 184 -8.32 9.09 28.05
N LEU A 185 -8.52 10.36 27.67
CA LEU A 185 -8.64 11.49 28.62
C LEU A 185 -9.92 11.38 29.44
N LEU A 186 -11.01 10.88 28.84
CA LEU A 186 -12.22 10.49 29.58
C LEU A 186 -11.96 9.31 30.53
N GLU A 187 -11.06 8.39 30.19
CA GLU A 187 -10.63 7.26 31.03
C GLU A 187 -9.42 7.58 31.96
N TYR A 188 -8.64 8.64 31.70
CA TYR A 188 -7.38 9.03 32.35
C TYR A 188 -7.62 10.13 33.39
N VAL A 189 -8.75 10.84 33.30
CA VAL A 189 -9.38 11.45 34.48
C VAL A 189 -9.75 10.36 35.51
N SER A 190 -9.79 9.07 35.13
CA SER A 190 -10.03 7.97 36.07
C SER A 190 -8.77 7.27 36.58
N GLN A 191 -7.65 7.19 35.85
CA GLN A 191 -6.44 6.48 36.31
C GLN A 191 -5.11 7.02 35.71
N GLU A 192 -4.10 7.17 36.57
CA GLU A 192 -2.79 7.78 36.30
C GLU A 192 -1.79 6.90 35.50
N ASN A 193 -0.90 7.60 34.76
CA ASN A 193 0.51 7.30 34.38
C ASN A 193 0.84 6.04 33.54
N THR A 194 1.30 6.23 32.28
CA THR A 194 2.74 6.22 31.85
C THR A 194 2.87 6.26 30.29
N PHE A 195 3.91 6.93 29.79
CA PHE A 195 4.30 7.24 28.40
C PHE A 195 4.48 6.07 27.42
N PHE A 196 4.22 6.28 26.11
CA PHE A 196 4.74 5.44 25.01
C PHE A 196 5.13 6.24 23.74
N ASN A 197 6.13 5.74 23.02
CA ASN A 197 6.87 6.36 21.92
C ASN A 197 6.77 5.43 20.68
N PHE A 198 6.52 5.93 19.46
CA PHE A 198 6.45 5.08 18.25
C PHE A 198 7.08 5.72 17.00
N LYS A 199 7.84 4.90 16.25
CA LYS A 199 8.43 5.17 14.92
C LYS A 199 7.66 4.39 13.84
N THR A 200 7.36 5.04 12.73
CA THR A 200 6.82 4.44 11.50
C THR A 200 7.93 4.22 10.46
N GLN A 201 7.94 3.06 9.80
CA GLN A 201 8.84 2.75 8.69
C GLN A 201 7.99 2.37 7.46
N CYS A 202 8.14 3.12 6.37
CA CYS A 202 7.44 2.91 5.11
C CYS A 202 8.46 2.38 4.08
N LEU A 203 8.20 1.21 3.47
CA LEU A 203 9.08 0.59 2.48
C LEU A 203 8.62 0.96 1.07
N ILE A 204 9.44 1.72 0.35
CA ILE A 204 9.17 2.22 -1.01
C ILE A 204 9.68 1.21 -2.05
N HIS A 205 8.87 0.98 -3.08
CA HIS A 205 9.18 0.18 -4.27
C HIS A 205 9.17 1.05 -5.53
N THR A 206 10.09 0.75 -6.44
CA THR A 206 10.18 1.20 -7.83
C THR A 206 9.89 0.01 -8.73
#